data_AF-A0A820RPI3-F1
#
_entry.id   AF-A0A820RPI3-F1
#
_cell.length_a   1.000
_cell.length_b   1.000
_cell.length_c   1.000
_cell.angle_alpha   90.00
_cell.angle_beta   90.00
_cell.angle_gamma   90.00
#
_symmetry.space_group_name_H-M   'P 1'
#
loop_
_entity.id
_entity.type
_entity.pdbx_description
1 polymer ?
#
loop_
_entity_poly.entity_id
_entity_poly.type
_entity_poly.pdbx_seq_one_letter_code
_entity_poly.pdbx_strand_id
1 'polypeptide(L)'
;KSMDSVKRKSSVDYLPKKFRNENHRSANYIENMSNEFFFEIFDYLDGCEIYEAFSNLNSRFQQLLHCSTLLYKIKLDVSTSEEIFKKNYSQIIDHHQPQILSIH
;
A
#
# COMPACT_ATOMS: atom_id res chain seq x y z
N LYS A 1 35.75 5.97 -57.05
CA LYS A 1 35.73 6.05 -55.56
C LYS A 1 34.32 5.72 -55.11
N SER A 2 34.08 4.49 -54.67
CA SER A 2 32.77 4.00 -54.22
C SER A 2 32.61 4.25 -52.72
N MET A 3 31.39 4.62 -52.31
CA MET A 3 30.99 4.78 -50.91
C MET A 3 30.57 3.41 -50.36
N ASP A 4 31.22 2.96 -49.30
CA ASP A 4 30.70 1.90 -48.42
C ASP A 4 30.54 2.47 -47.01
N SER A 5 29.28 2.63 -46.60
CA SER A 5 28.87 3.01 -45.25
C SER A 5 28.71 1.75 -44.38
N VAL A 6 29.77 1.41 -43.63
CA VAL A 6 29.71 0.38 -42.59
C VAL A 6 29.00 0.92 -41.35
N LYS A 7 27.92 0.24 -40.94
CA LYS A 7 27.13 0.48 -39.72
C LYS A 7 28.02 0.56 -38.48
N ARG A 8 28.00 1.69 -37.76
CA ARG A 8 28.60 1.81 -36.43
C ARG A 8 27.76 1.03 -35.41
N LYS A 9 28.32 -0.04 -34.86
CA LYS A 9 27.83 -0.63 -33.60
C LYS A 9 28.40 0.18 -32.44
N SER A 10 27.51 0.54 -31.50
CA SER A 10 27.83 1.30 -30.30
C SER A 10 28.65 0.44 -29.33
N SER A 11 29.61 1.05 -28.62
CA SER A 11 30.58 0.41 -27.71
C SER A 11 29.98 -0.32 -26.50
N VAL A 12 28.66 -0.46 -26.43
CA VAL A 12 27.93 -1.12 -25.34
C VAL A 12 27.85 -2.64 -25.54
N ASP A 13 28.08 -3.13 -26.75
CA ASP A 13 27.88 -4.56 -27.10
C ASP A 13 29.03 -5.48 -26.63
N TYR A 14 30.12 -4.93 -26.08
CA TYR A 14 31.34 -5.69 -25.73
C TYR A 14 31.60 -5.87 -24.22
N LEU A 15 30.74 -5.36 -23.33
CA LEU A 15 30.99 -5.50 -21.89
C LEU A 15 30.36 -6.77 -21.31
N PRO A 16 31.12 -7.57 -20.51
CA PRO A 16 30.61 -8.78 -19.88
C PRO A 16 29.40 -8.47 -18.97
N LYS A 17 28.38 -9.34 -19.00
CA LYS A 17 27.10 -9.26 -18.26
C LYS A 17 27.23 -9.31 -16.72
N LYS A 18 28.40 -9.09 -16.15
CA LYS A 18 28.65 -9.14 -14.71
C LYS A 18 28.94 -7.73 -14.19
N PHE A 19 28.07 -7.26 -13.29
CA PHE A 19 28.26 -6.09 -12.42
C PHE A 19 28.13 -4.71 -13.08
N ARG A 20 27.06 -4.50 -13.87
CA ARG A 20 26.53 -3.13 -13.96
C ARG A 20 25.76 -2.88 -12.67
N ASN A 21 26.44 -2.21 -11.74
CA ASN A 21 25.89 -1.80 -10.44
C ASN A 21 24.56 -1.09 -10.65
N GLU A 22 23.48 -1.76 -10.26
CA GLU A 22 22.18 -1.15 -10.03
C GLU A 22 22.33 -0.27 -8.78
N ASN A 23 22.76 0.98 -8.98
CA ASN A 23 22.43 2.05 -8.05
C ASN A 23 20.92 2.32 -8.18
N HIS A 24 20.10 1.35 -7.81
CA HIS A 24 18.70 1.55 -7.50
C HIS A 24 18.72 2.42 -6.25
N ARG A 25 18.61 3.74 -6.43
CA ARG A 25 18.05 4.60 -5.39
C ARG A 25 16.66 4.04 -5.15
N SER A 26 16.54 3.12 -4.18
CA SER A 26 15.27 2.79 -3.56
C SER A 26 14.79 4.11 -2.98
N ALA A 27 13.97 4.83 -3.73
CA ALA A 27 13.24 5.92 -3.16
C ALA A 27 12.50 5.34 -1.95
N ASN A 28 12.78 5.91 -0.77
CA ASN A 28 12.24 5.49 0.51
C ASN A 28 10.73 5.84 0.55
N TYR A 29 9.95 5.22 -0.33
CA TYR A 29 8.51 5.34 -0.31
C TYR A 29 7.99 4.52 0.85
N ILE A 30 7.08 5.12 1.62
CA ILE A 30 6.44 4.46 2.76
C ILE A 30 5.77 3.15 2.34
N GLU A 31 5.20 3.08 1.12
CA GLU A 31 4.55 1.90 0.57
C GLU A 31 5.45 0.66 0.41
N ASN A 32 6.77 0.85 0.40
CA ASN A 32 7.75 -0.23 0.31
C ASN A 32 8.08 -0.85 1.68
N MET A 33 7.53 -0.30 2.78
CA MET A 33 7.66 -0.90 4.11
C MET A 33 6.90 -2.24 4.18
N SER A 34 7.28 -3.06 5.15
CA SER A 34 6.69 -4.38 5.35
C SER A 34 5.24 -4.27 5.86
N ASN A 35 4.44 -5.33 5.67
CA ASN A 35 3.07 -5.35 6.17
C ASN A 35 3.02 -5.21 7.70
N GLU A 36 3.98 -5.83 8.37
CA GLU A 36 4.10 -5.86 9.84
C GLU A 36 4.21 -4.44 10.40
N PHE A 37 5.00 -3.58 9.76
CA PHE A 37 5.11 -2.17 10.15
C PHE A 37 3.75 -1.45 10.09
N PHE A 38 2.93 -1.72 9.06
CA PHE A 38 1.60 -1.12 8.95
C PHE A 38 0.62 -1.72 9.95
N PHE A 39 0.68 -3.02 10.22
CA PHE A 39 -0.13 -3.65 11.24
C PHE A 39 0.18 -3.09 12.64
N GLU A 40 1.45 -2.81 12.93
CA GLU A 40 1.84 -2.10 14.16
C GLU A 40 1.21 -0.70 14.22
N ILE A 41 1.21 0.07 13.12
CA ILE A 41 0.53 1.37 13.06
C ILE A 41 -0.98 1.21 13.30
N PHE A 42 -1.60 0.23 12.64
CA PHE A 42 -3.04 -0.02 12.74
C PHE A 42 -3.46 -0.40 14.16
N ASP A 43 -2.58 -1.03 14.95
CA ASP A 43 -2.89 -1.35 16.35
C ASP A 43 -3.11 -0.14 17.25
N TYR A 44 -2.60 1.05 16.85
CA TYR A 44 -2.78 2.31 17.56
C TYR A 44 -4.01 3.12 17.10
N LEU A 45 -4.61 2.76 15.96
CA LEU A 45 -5.73 3.48 15.35
C LEU A 45 -7.04 2.73 15.56
N ASP A 46 -8.17 3.44 15.50
CA ASP A 46 -9.46 2.78 15.36
C ASP A 46 -9.72 2.37 13.90
N GLY A 47 -10.62 1.40 13.71
CA GLY A 47 -10.88 0.85 12.38
C GLY A 47 -11.49 1.86 11.41
N CYS A 48 -12.21 2.88 11.90
CA CYS A 48 -12.72 3.97 11.07
C CYS A 48 -11.57 4.87 10.61
N GLU A 49 -10.66 5.24 11.51
CA GLU A 49 -9.45 6.00 11.19
C GLU A 49 -8.57 5.27 10.17
N ILE A 50 -8.37 3.97 10.36
CA ILE A 50 -7.61 3.13 9.42
C ILE A 50 -8.27 3.16 8.04
N TYR A 51 -9.58 2.91 7.98
CA TYR A 51 -10.27 2.86 6.70
C TYR A 51 -10.28 4.23 6.02
N GLU A 52 -10.53 5.32 6.76
CA GLU A 52 -10.50 6.68 6.22
C GLU A 52 -9.12 7.05 5.67
N ALA A 53 -8.05 6.75 6.41
CA ALA A 53 -6.70 7.11 6.02
C ALA A 53 -6.15 6.25 4.88
N PHE A 54 -6.48 4.95 4.81
CA PHE A 54 -5.77 4.00 3.95
C PHE A 54 -6.62 3.41 2.79
N SER A 55 -7.96 3.51 2.81
CA SER A 55 -8.83 2.84 1.80
C SER A 55 -8.67 3.37 0.38
N ASN A 56 -8.26 4.63 0.22
CA ASN A 56 -8.19 5.30 -1.08
C ASN A 56 -6.78 5.76 -1.46
N LEU A 57 -5.73 5.22 -0.82
CA LEU A 57 -4.35 5.62 -1.12
C LEU A 57 -3.84 4.94 -2.40
N ASN A 58 -3.77 3.61 -2.38
CA ASN A 58 -3.34 2.81 -3.52
C ASN A 58 -3.77 1.34 -3.33
N SER A 59 -3.56 0.53 -4.36
CA SER A 59 -3.93 -0.89 -4.35
C SER A 59 -3.18 -1.70 -3.28
N ARG A 60 -1.96 -1.31 -2.90
CA ARG A 60 -1.17 -1.96 -1.85
C ARG A 60 -1.84 -1.83 -0.49
N PHE A 61 -2.32 -0.63 -0.15
CA PHE A 61 -3.04 -0.39 1.09
C PHE A 61 -4.44 -1.00 1.09
N GLN A 62 -5.14 -0.99 -0.05
CA GLN A 62 -6.40 -1.73 -0.18
C GLN A 62 -6.21 -3.23 0.11
N GLN A 63 -5.17 -3.84 -0.44
CA GLN A 63 -4.84 -5.25 -0.15
C GLN A 63 -4.53 -5.50 1.33
N LEU A 64 -3.86 -4.55 2.00
CA LEU A 64 -3.63 -4.61 3.45
C LEU A 64 -4.94 -4.59 4.24
N LEU A 65 -5.90 -3.74 3.84
CA LEU A 65 -7.20 -3.61 4.52
C LEU A 65 -8.12 -4.83 4.31
N HIS A 66 -8.01 -5.50 3.17
CA HIS A 66 -8.74 -6.74 2.91
C HIS A 66 -8.02 -7.99 3.44
N CYS A 67 -6.85 -7.84 4.05
CA CYS A 67 -6.10 -8.96 4.60
C CYS A 67 -6.86 -9.56 5.80
N SER A 68 -7.04 -10.88 5.79
CA SER A 68 -7.79 -11.60 6.83
C SER A 68 -7.14 -11.55 8.21
N THR A 69 -5.87 -11.17 8.31
CA THR A 69 -5.14 -11.04 9.58
C THR A 69 -5.33 -9.68 10.24
N LEU A 70 -5.83 -8.69 9.51
CA LEU A 70 -6.10 -7.37 10.08
C LEU A 70 -7.40 -7.44 10.88
N LEU A 71 -7.33 -7.01 12.14
CA LEU A 71 -8.45 -6.99 13.06
C LEU A 71 -8.82 -5.54 13.40
N TYR A 72 -10.04 -5.14 13.06
CA TYR A 72 -10.53 -3.78 13.29
C TYR A 72 -11.12 -3.65 14.69
N LYS A 73 -10.69 -2.60 15.40
CA LYS A 73 -11.29 -2.15 16.67
C LYS A 73 -12.12 -0.91 16.35
N ILE A 74 -13.44 -1.02 16.40
CA ILE A 74 -14.33 0.10 16.06
C ILE A 74 -14.73 0.81 17.35
N LYS A 75 -14.39 2.10 17.45
CA LYS A 75 -14.86 2.97 18.52
C LYS A 75 -15.95 3.86 17.96
N LEU A 76 -17.15 3.76 18.52
CA LEU A 76 -18.30 4.58 18.17
C LEU A 76 -18.49 5.57 19.32
N ASP A 77 -17.97 6.77 19.17
CA ASP A 77 -18.23 7.83 20.14
C ASP A 77 -19.74 8.17 20.11
N VAL A 78 -20.34 8.39 21.29
CA VAL A 78 -21.71 8.89 21.46
C VAL A 78 -21.89 10.26 20.78
N SER A 79 -20.79 10.99 20.57
CA SER A 79 -20.76 12.26 19.84
C SER A 79 -20.75 12.10 18.30
N THR A 80 -20.60 10.88 17.78
CA THR A 80 -20.54 10.60 16.35
C THR A 80 -21.87 10.94 15.69
N SER A 81 -21.85 11.76 14.64
CA SER A 81 -23.09 12.09 13.91
C SER A 81 -23.67 10.85 13.24
N GLU A 82 -25.00 10.85 13.03
CA GLU A 82 -25.69 9.76 12.34
C GLU A 82 -25.12 9.51 10.93
N GLU A 83 -24.66 10.56 10.26
CA GLU A 83 -24.07 10.51 8.93
C GLU A 83 -22.72 9.78 8.94
N ILE A 84 -21.85 10.12 9.90
CA ILE A 84 -20.55 9.44 10.08
C ILE A 84 -20.78 7.99 10.47
N PHE A 85 -21.75 7.72 11.36
CA PHE A 85 -22.13 6.37 11.73
C PHE A 85 -22.57 5.54 10.52
N LYS A 86 -23.49 6.05 9.69
CA LYS A 86 -23.95 5.35 8.48
C LYS A 86 -22.83 5.10 7.47
N LYS A 87 -21.94 6.08 7.29
CA LYS A 87 -20.75 5.93 6.45
C LYS A 87 -19.87 4.79 6.95
N ASN A 88 -19.51 4.80 8.23
CA ASN A 88 -18.64 3.79 8.83
C ASN A 88 -19.28 2.40 8.81
N TYR A 89 -20.58 2.33 9.08
CA TYR A 89 -21.34 1.08 9.06
C TYR A 89 -21.32 0.42 7.67
N SER A 90 -21.65 1.16 6.61
CA SER A 90 -21.71 0.61 5.25
C SER A 90 -20.33 0.26 4.67
N GLN A 91 -19.29 1.00 5.04
CA GLN A 91 -17.95 0.83 4.46
C GLN A 91 -17.10 -0.21 5.19
N ILE A 92 -17.27 -0.32 6.51
CA ILE A 92 -16.38 -1.12 7.35
C ILE A 92 -17.14 -2.30 7.93
N ILE A 93 -18.31 -2.04 8.54
CA ILE A 93 -19.02 -3.07 9.29
C ILE A 93 -19.59 -4.14 8.35
N ASP A 94 -20.23 -3.74 7.26
CA ASP A 94 -20.81 -4.68 6.30
C ASP A 94 -19.74 -5.46 5.52
N HIS A 95 -18.62 -4.82 5.16
CA HIS A 95 -17.62 -5.42 4.28
C HIS A 95 -16.54 -6.22 5.02
N HIS A 96 -16.26 -5.85 6.28
CA HIS A 96 -15.19 -6.44 7.09
C HIS A 96 -15.72 -7.11 8.37
N GLN A 97 -17.00 -7.49 8.41
CA GLN A 97 -17.63 -8.11 9.59
C GLN A 97 -16.81 -9.23 10.25
N PRO A 98 -16.19 -10.17 9.51
CA PRO A 98 -15.39 -11.24 10.12
C PRO A 98 -14.09 -10.75 10.79
N GLN A 99 -13.65 -9.54 10.46
CA GLN A 99 -12.41 -8.92 10.91
C GLN A 99 -12.65 -7.94 12.06
N ILE A 100 -13.89 -7.71 12.48
CA ILE A 100 -14.21 -6.84 13.62
C ILE A 100 -13.92 -7.59 14.91
N LEU A 101 -12.93 -7.12 15.66
CA LEU A 101 -12.56 -7.70 16.95
C LEU A 101 -13.47 -7.21 18.08
N SER A 102 -13.80 -5.92 18.07
CA SER A 102 -14.72 -5.32 19.03
C SER A 102 -15.36 -4.04 18.52
N ILE A 103 -16.52 -3.72 19.09
CA ILE A 103 -17.24 -2.47 18.91
C ILE A 103 -17.45 -1.88 20.31
N HIS A 104 -17.00 -0.65 20.53
CA HIS A 104 -17.08 0.06 21.82
C HIS A 104 -17.73 1.41 21.68
#